data_AF-A0A5S3WJZ6-F1
#
_entry.id   AF-A0A5S3WJZ6-F1
#
_cell.length_a   1.000
_cell.length_b   1.000
_cell.length_c   1.000
_cell.angle_alpha   90.00
_cell.angle_beta   90.00
_cell.angle_gamma   90.00
#
_symmetry.space_group_name_H-M   'P 1'
#
loop_
_entity.id
_entity.type
_entity.pdbx_description
1 polymer ?
#
loop_
_entity_poly.entity_id
_entity_poly.type
_entity_poly.pdbx_seq_one_letter_code
_entity_poly.pdbx_strand_id
1 'polypeptide(L)'
;MKNVFISGFALLLLLACTDSPSVDDLIDNTELMSVIQKAAQRDVSNVGMIPIALDVGSLAIKKLISNSDADKIRELTNCPNLSGVELTFARDRVTHVKIIASNCVDEG
;
A
#
# COMPACT_ATOMS: atom_id res chain seq x y z
N MET A 1 48.84 -20.75 -32.98
CA MET A 1 47.54 -20.04 -32.80
C MET A 1 47.32 -19.90 -31.30
N LYS A 2 47.42 -18.68 -30.76
CA LYS A 2 47.22 -18.40 -29.33
C LYS A 2 46.44 -17.10 -29.21
N ASN A 3 45.61 -17.08 -28.17
CA ASN A 3 44.80 -15.99 -27.64
C ASN A 3 43.44 -15.79 -28.29
N VAL A 4 42.43 -16.36 -27.64
CA VAL A 4 41.11 -15.73 -27.54
C VAL A 4 40.69 -15.82 -26.08
N PHE A 5 41.07 -14.80 -25.31
CA PHE A 5 40.36 -14.42 -24.09
C PHE A 5 39.05 -13.77 -24.56
N ILE A 6 37.91 -14.44 -24.37
CA ILE A 6 36.61 -13.76 -24.39
C ILE A 6 36.17 -13.65 -22.94
N SER A 7 36.59 -12.52 -22.37
CA SER A 7 35.93 -11.81 -21.30
C SER A 7 34.45 -11.60 -21.63
N GLY A 8 33.58 -11.67 -20.62
CA GLY A 8 32.28 -11.02 -20.68
C GLY A 8 31.09 -11.92 -20.38
N PHE A 9 31.05 -12.52 -19.19
CA PHE A 9 29.79 -13.00 -18.61
C PHE A 9 29.57 -12.32 -17.26
N ALA A 10 29.38 -11.01 -17.30
CA ALA A 10 28.77 -10.28 -16.20
C ALA A 10 27.39 -9.84 -16.69
N LEU A 11 26.43 -10.76 -16.60
CA LEU A 11 25.02 -10.44 -16.70
C LEU A 11 24.69 -9.58 -15.47
N LEU A 12 24.77 -8.25 -15.64
CA LEU A 12 24.22 -7.30 -14.68
C LEU A 12 22.71 -7.46 -14.70
N LEU A 13 22.21 -8.39 -13.88
CA LEU A 13 20.83 -8.36 -13.44
C LEU A 13 20.67 -7.06 -12.66
N LEU A 14 20.22 -6.01 -13.36
CA LEU A 14 19.58 -4.86 -12.76
C LEU A 14 18.33 -5.40 -12.06
N LEU A 15 18.49 -5.91 -10.84
CA LEU A 15 17.41 -6.01 -9.88
C LEU A 15 16.89 -4.58 -9.77
N ALA A 16 15.78 -4.31 -10.45
CA ALA A 16 15.02 -3.10 -10.21
C ALA A 16 14.82 -3.04 -8.69
N CYS A 17 15.35 -1.99 -8.07
CA CYS A 17 14.94 -1.65 -6.71
C CYS A 17 13.45 -1.35 -6.83
N THR A 18 12.61 -2.35 -6.59
CA THR A 18 11.22 -2.09 -6.28
C THR A 18 11.24 -1.27 -5.00
N ASP A 19 10.67 -0.07 -5.07
CA ASP A 19 10.56 0.78 -3.90
C ASP A 19 9.88 -0.02 -2.79
N SER A 20 10.46 0.02 -1.59
CA SER A 20 9.92 -0.72 -0.46
C SER A 20 8.50 -0.22 -0.15
N PRO A 21 7.58 -1.08 0.30
CA PRO A 21 6.24 -0.65 0.68
C PRO A 21 6.30 0.52 1.66
N SER A 22 5.64 1.63 1.33
CA SER A 22 5.63 2.86 2.12
C SER A 22 4.24 3.47 2.15
N VAL A 23 3.92 4.23 3.19
CA VAL A 23 2.65 4.97 3.29
C VAL A 23 2.81 6.46 3.04
N ASP A 24 4.03 6.93 2.78
CA ASP A 24 4.34 8.37 2.77
C ASP A 24 3.57 9.10 1.65
N ASP A 25 3.65 8.60 0.42
CA ASP A 25 2.93 9.18 -0.73
C ASP A 25 1.40 9.07 -0.57
N LEU A 26 0.92 8.04 0.15
CA LEU A 26 -0.49 7.90 0.49
C LEU A 26 -0.92 8.98 1.50
N ILE A 27 -0.12 9.21 2.55
CA ILE A 27 -0.38 10.22 3.58
C ILE A 27 -0.40 11.63 2.97
N ASP A 28 0.51 11.91 2.04
CA ASP A 28 0.59 13.20 1.34
C ASP A 28 -0.60 13.42 0.39
N ASN A 29 -1.29 12.34 -0.02
CA ASN A 29 -2.51 12.41 -0.81
C ASN A 29 -3.75 12.69 0.07
N THR A 30 -3.93 13.96 0.42
CA THR A 30 -5.03 14.41 1.30
C THR A 30 -6.45 14.05 0.80
N GLU A 31 -6.66 13.96 -0.51
CA GLU A 31 -7.94 13.56 -1.10
C GLU A 31 -8.24 12.08 -0.81
N LEU A 32 -7.29 11.20 -1.12
CA LEU A 32 -7.41 9.77 -0.84
C LEU A 32 -7.49 9.48 0.67
N MET A 33 -6.71 10.19 1.49
CA MET A 33 -6.81 10.08 2.94
C MET A 33 -8.20 10.45 3.47
N SER A 34 -8.86 11.46 2.87
CA SER A 34 -10.24 11.83 3.20
C SER A 34 -11.24 10.74 2.79
N VAL A 35 -11.06 10.13 1.62
CA VAL A 35 -11.88 9.00 1.15
C VAL A 35 -11.76 7.81 2.10
N ILE A 36 -10.52 7.41 2.42
CA ILE A 36 -10.22 6.30 3.33
C ILE A 36 -10.80 6.56 4.72
N GLN A 37 -10.63 7.77 5.25
CA GLN A 37 -11.18 8.14 6.56
C GLN A 37 -12.71 8.02 6.60
N LYS A 38 -13.40 8.51 5.57
CA LYS A 38 -14.87 8.39 5.47
C LYS A 38 -15.31 6.94 5.33
N ALA A 39 -14.58 6.14 4.56
CA ALA A 39 -14.83 4.72 4.42
C ALA A 39 -14.67 4.00 5.77
N ALA A 40 -13.61 4.30 6.52
CA ALA A 40 -13.34 3.75 7.83
C ALA A 40 -14.46 4.08 8.85
N GLN A 41 -14.90 5.34 8.89
CA GLN A 41 -15.99 5.78 9.77
C GLN A 41 -17.33 5.14 9.43
N ARG A 42 -17.56 4.80 8.15
CA ARG A 42 -18.76 4.08 7.70
C ARG A 42 -18.70 2.59 8.04
N ASP A 43 -17.51 1.99 7.98
CA ASP A 43 -17.33 0.56 8.28
C ASP A 43 -17.30 0.29 9.79
N VAL A 44 -16.74 1.21 10.59
CA VAL A 44 -16.62 1.09 12.04
C VAL A 44 -17.30 2.28 12.72
N SER A 45 -18.49 2.03 13.26
CA SER A 45 -19.37 3.04 13.87
C SER A 45 -18.96 3.48 15.28
N ASN A 46 -17.84 2.99 15.83
CA ASN A 46 -17.45 3.21 17.22
C ASN A 46 -15.95 3.57 17.33
N VAL A 47 -15.63 4.84 17.10
CA VAL A 47 -14.24 5.30 16.93
C VAL A 47 -13.65 5.77 18.27
N GLY A 48 -13.15 4.83 19.06
CA GLY A 48 -12.20 5.10 20.15
C GLY A 48 -10.76 5.28 19.63
N MET A 49 -9.78 5.39 20.53
CA MET A 49 -8.35 5.29 20.17
C MET A 49 -7.95 3.82 19.95
N ILE A 50 -8.53 3.18 18.95
CA ILE A 50 -8.22 1.79 18.60
C ILE A 50 -7.71 1.77 17.15
N PRO A 51 -6.60 1.08 16.86
CA PRO A 51 -6.20 0.82 15.49
C PRO A 51 -7.28 0.01 14.78
N ILE A 52 -7.68 0.49 13.60
CA ILE A 52 -8.63 -0.16 12.71
C ILE A 52 -7.85 -0.67 11.51
N ALA A 53 -7.77 -1.99 11.37
CA ALA A 53 -7.30 -2.61 10.14
C ALA A 53 -8.40 -2.49 9.08
N LEU A 54 -8.08 -1.85 7.96
CA LEU A 54 -8.95 -1.70 6.81
C LEU A 54 -8.41 -2.52 5.65
N ASP A 55 -9.22 -3.46 5.19
CA ASP A 55 -8.92 -4.20 3.97
C ASP A 55 -9.38 -3.38 2.76
N VAL A 56 -8.44 -2.95 1.91
CA VAL A 56 -8.69 -2.07 0.77
C VAL A 56 -9.60 -2.77 -0.25
N GLY A 57 -9.42 -4.08 -0.44
CA GLY A 57 -10.30 -4.88 -1.29
C GLY A 57 -11.73 -4.95 -0.74
N SER A 58 -11.89 -5.14 0.56
CA SER A 58 -13.17 -5.19 1.27
C SER A 58 -13.88 -3.85 1.21
N LEU A 59 -13.18 -2.73 1.38
CA LEU A 59 -13.76 -1.39 1.23
C LEU A 59 -14.29 -1.16 -0.19
N ALA A 60 -13.57 -1.64 -1.22
CA ALA A 60 -14.02 -1.56 -2.61
C ALA A 60 -15.24 -2.48 -2.87
N ILE A 61 -15.21 -3.72 -2.39
CA ILE A 61 -16.33 -4.69 -2.49
C ILE A 61 -17.59 -4.15 -1.80
N LYS A 62 -17.43 -3.56 -0.62
CA LYS A 62 -18.50 -2.89 0.14
C LYS A 62 -18.94 -1.56 -0.47
N LYS A 63 -18.29 -1.10 -1.57
CA LYS A 63 -18.54 0.18 -2.25
C LYS A 63 -18.37 1.39 -1.35
N LEU A 64 -17.48 1.29 -0.37
CA LEU A 64 -17.10 2.39 0.52
C LEU A 64 -16.04 3.29 -0.11
N ILE A 65 -15.23 2.73 -1.02
CA ILE A 65 -14.32 3.45 -1.93
C ILE A 65 -14.54 2.93 -3.36
N SER A 66 -14.07 3.67 -4.37
CA SER A 66 -14.11 3.17 -5.75
C SER A 66 -12.96 2.19 -6.02
N ASN A 67 -13.10 1.35 -7.06
CA ASN A 67 -11.99 0.50 -7.52
C ASN A 67 -10.79 1.33 -7.97
N SER A 68 -11.03 2.49 -8.59
CA SER A 68 -9.96 3.42 -8.98
C SER A 68 -9.21 3.98 -7.78
N ASP A 69 -9.92 4.26 -6.67
CA ASP A 69 -9.27 4.70 -5.43
C ASP A 69 -8.44 3.55 -4.85
N ALA A 70 -8.98 2.32 -4.84
CA ALA A 70 -8.27 1.13 -4.36
C ALA A 70 -6.97 0.88 -5.14
N ASP A 71 -7.01 1.02 -6.47
CA ASP A 71 -5.82 0.88 -7.32
C ASP A 71 -4.80 1.98 -7.06
N LYS A 72 -5.27 3.21 -6.85
CA LYS A 72 -4.40 4.34 -6.52
C LYS A 72 -3.77 4.22 -5.14
N ILE A 73 -4.45 3.60 -4.16
CA ILE A 73 -3.87 3.27 -2.86
C ILE A 73 -2.71 2.27 -3.04
N ARG A 74 -2.89 1.23 -3.86
CA ARG A 74 -1.85 0.23 -4.13
C ARG A 74 -0.62 0.84 -4.81
N GLU A 75 -0.87 1.73 -5.78
CA GLU A 75 0.18 2.48 -6.48
C GLU A 75 0.98 3.36 -5.51
N LEU A 76 0.30 4.20 -4.73
CA LEU A 76 0.93 5.11 -3.77
C LEU A 76 1.61 4.40 -2.60
N THR A 77 1.34 3.10 -2.40
CA THR A 77 1.95 2.33 -1.32
C THR A 77 3.12 1.47 -1.76
N ASN A 78 3.47 1.48 -3.05
CA ASN A 78 4.42 0.54 -3.66
C ASN A 78 4.10 -0.92 -3.30
N CYS A 79 2.80 -1.23 -3.21
CA CYS A 79 2.29 -2.52 -2.76
C CYS A 79 1.17 -2.97 -3.69
N PRO A 80 1.49 -3.61 -4.83
CA PRO A 80 0.51 -3.99 -5.85
C PRO A 80 -0.58 -4.91 -5.31
N ASN A 81 -0.22 -5.81 -4.40
CA ASN A 81 -1.12 -6.79 -3.81
C ASN A 81 -1.65 -6.37 -2.43
N LEU A 82 -1.63 -5.07 -2.12
CA LEU A 82 -2.11 -4.54 -0.84
C LEU A 82 -3.53 -5.05 -0.53
N SER A 83 -3.63 -5.98 0.42
CA SER A 83 -4.93 -6.42 0.92
C SER A 83 -5.49 -5.46 1.97
N GLY A 84 -4.64 -4.80 2.77
CA GLY A 84 -5.13 -3.84 3.76
C GLY A 84 -4.10 -2.90 4.38
N VAL A 85 -4.59 -1.77 4.88
CA VAL A 85 -3.88 -0.74 5.65
C VAL A 85 -4.45 -0.65 7.06
N GLU A 86 -3.59 -0.48 8.06
CA GLU A 86 -4.01 -0.20 9.43
C GLU A 86 -4.02 1.32 9.66
N LEU A 87 -5.14 1.82 10.16
CA LEU A 87 -5.31 3.23 10.54
C LEU A 87 -5.56 3.35 12.04
N THR A 88 -4.83 4.22 12.71
CA THR A 88 -5.16 4.60 14.09
C THR A 88 -5.86 5.94 14.11
N PHE A 89 -7.05 5.97 14.71
CA PHE A 89 -7.81 7.20 14.88
C PHE A 89 -7.60 7.80 16.28
N ALA A 90 -7.48 9.12 16.34
CA ALA A 90 -7.66 9.87 17.58
C ALA A 90 -8.56 11.08 17.30
N ARG A 91 -9.70 11.17 18.00
CA ARG A 91 -10.66 12.27 17.87
C ARG A 91 -11.05 12.55 16.41
N ASP A 92 -11.52 11.51 15.73
CA ASP A 92 -11.95 11.57 14.32
C ASP A 92 -10.86 12.03 13.34
N ARG A 93 -9.58 11.81 13.66
CA ARG A 93 -8.46 12.07 12.76
C ARG A 93 -7.57 10.85 12.69
N VAL A 94 -7.08 10.55 11.48
CA VAL A 94 -6.03 9.56 11.29
C VAL A 94 -4.75 10.09 11.90
N THR A 95 -4.14 9.32 12.80
CA THR A 95 -2.88 9.66 13.49
C THR A 95 -1.73 8.77 13.08
N HIS A 96 -2.03 7.54 12.64
CA HIS A 96 -1.05 6.59 12.15
C HIS A 96 -1.65 5.83 10.97
N VAL A 97 -0.85 5.63 9.93
CA VAL A 97 -1.14 4.77 8.78
C VAL A 97 0.00 3.76 8.73
N LYS A 98 -0.32 2.48 8.59
CA LYS A 98 0.68 1.42 8.47
C LYS A 98 0.25 0.41 7.43
N ILE A 99 1.18 0.06 6.54
CA ILE A 99 1.05 -1.13 5.71
C ILE A 99 1.34 -2.34 6.60
N ILE A 100 0.41 -3.28 6.62
CA ILE A 100 0.68 -4.58 7.21
C ILE A 100 1.50 -5.35 6.18
N ALA A 101 2.81 -5.50 6.37
CA ALA A 101 3.71 -6.07 5.36
C ALA A 101 3.32 -7.47 4.86
N SER A 102 2.61 -8.27 5.67
CA SER A 102 2.01 -9.55 5.24
C SER A 102 0.93 -9.40 4.16
N ASN A 103 0.51 -8.18 3.87
CA ASN A 103 -0.49 -7.83 2.88
C ASN A 103 0.15 -7.29 1.60
N CYS A 104 1.48 -7.24 1.52
CA CYS A 104 2.24 -6.89 0.30
C CYS A 104 2.97 -8.11 -0.26
N VAL A 105 2.32 -9.27 -0.25
CA VAL A 105 2.95 -10.49 -0.76
C VAL A 105 2.84 -10.46 -2.28
N ASP A 106 3.97 -10.51 -2.96
CA ASP A 106 4.01 -10.89 -4.37
C ASP A 106 3.30 -12.24 -4.52
N GLU A 107 2.30 -12.28 -5.41
CA GLU A 107 1.84 -13.56 -5.92
C GLU A 107 2.98 -14.11 -6.80
N GLY A 108 3.83 -14.92 -6.17
CA GLY A 108 4.76 -15.81 -6.88
C GLY A 108 4.01 -16.91 -7.61
#